data_AF-A0A6L7AA09-F1
#
_entry.id   AF-A0A6L7AA09-F1
#
_cell.length_a   1.000
_cell.length_b   1.000
_cell.length_c   1.000
_cell.angle_alpha   90.00
_cell.angle_beta   90.00
_cell.angle_gamma   90.00
#
_symmetry.space_group_name_H-M   'P 1'
#
loop_
_entity.id
_entity.type
_entity.pdbx_description
1 polymer ?
#
loop_
_entity_poly.entity_id
_entity_poly.type
_entity_poly.pdbx_seq_one_letter_code
_entity_poly.pdbx_strand_id
1 'polypeptide(L)'
;ELIAHRDAPIIMAGAGVRAENLHHFLDAGVLEVHSSAGAWQASPMRYRNQGLSMSSDAHADEYSRYVVDGAAVAKMKGIIERHQAK
;
A
#
# COMPACT_ATOMS: atom_id res chain seq x y z
N GLU A 1 20.71 -3.68 -7.30
CA GLU A 1 21.69 -2.76 -7.92
C GLU A 1 21.79 -1.45 -7.17
N LEU A 2 20.73 -0.63 -7.10
CA LEU A 2 20.76 0.68 -6.42
C LEU A 2 21.25 0.61 -4.96
N ILE A 3 20.79 -0.37 -4.19
CA ILE A 3 21.21 -0.59 -2.78
C ILE A 3 22.71 -0.89 -2.66
N ALA A 4 23.31 -1.50 -3.68
CA ALA A 4 24.73 -1.88 -3.68
C ALA A 4 25.65 -0.77 -4.19
N HIS A 5 25.08 0.33 -4.73
CA HIS A 5 25.87 1.44 -5.25
C HIS A 5 26.52 2.22 -4.09
N ARG A 6 27.82 2.46 -4.18
CA ARG A 6 28.54 3.27 -3.18
C ARG A 6 28.02 4.71 -3.18
N ASP A 7 28.02 5.33 -2.00
CA ASP A 7 27.63 6.75 -1.82
C ASP A 7 26.22 7.10 -2.33
N ALA A 8 25.31 6.13 -2.34
CA ALA A 8 23.89 6.35 -2.66
C ALA A 8 23.05 6.62 -1.40
N PRO A 9 21.94 7.38 -1.50
CA PRO A 9 20.98 7.51 -0.40
C PRO A 9 20.27 6.18 -0.11
N ILE A 10 19.52 6.13 1.00
CA ILE A 10 18.66 4.99 1.32
C ILE A 10 17.66 4.77 0.18
N ILE A 11 17.58 3.53 -0.28
CA ILE A 11 16.63 3.11 -1.30
C ILE A 11 15.40 2.51 -0.61
N MET A 12 14.26 3.17 -0.79
CA MET A 12 12.97 2.73 -0.27
C MET A 12 12.16 2.06 -1.38
N ALA A 13 11.88 0.77 -1.24
CA ALA A 13 11.05 0.06 -2.22
C ALA A 13 9.59 0.52 -2.10
N GLY A 14 8.95 0.83 -3.23
CA GLY A 14 7.58 1.32 -3.30
C GLY A 14 6.81 0.76 -4.50
N ALA A 15 5.61 1.28 -4.74
CA ALA A 15 4.72 0.89 -5.84
C ALA A 15 4.30 -0.59 -5.83
N GLY A 16 3.29 -0.92 -5.01
CA GLY A 16 2.71 -2.28 -4.96
C GLY A 16 3.30 -3.17 -3.85
N VAL A 17 4.10 -2.62 -2.95
CA VAL A 17 4.52 -3.33 -1.73
C VAL A 17 3.30 -3.62 -0.86
N ARG A 18 3.11 -4.89 -0.50
CA ARG A 18 2.00 -5.43 0.30
C ARG A 18 2.53 -6.54 1.20
N ALA A 19 1.72 -7.02 2.14
CA ALA A 19 2.15 -8.08 3.07
C ALA A 19 2.58 -9.37 2.35
N GLU A 20 1.96 -9.66 1.19
CA GLU A 20 2.17 -10.88 0.41
C GLU A 20 3.56 -10.92 -0.24
N ASN A 21 4.08 -9.77 -0.67
CA ASN A 21 5.37 -9.66 -1.35
C ASN A 21 6.47 -8.99 -0.49
N LEU A 22 6.15 -8.58 0.74
CA LEU A 22 7.07 -7.82 1.59
C LEU A 22 8.40 -8.55 1.85
N HIS A 23 8.34 -9.86 2.04
CA HIS A 23 9.52 -10.69 2.31
C HIS A 23 10.58 -10.58 1.20
N HIS A 24 10.20 -10.46 -0.06
CA HIS A 24 11.15 -10.29 -1.16
C HIS A 24 12.03 -9.05 -1.00
N PHE A 25 11.46 -7.95 -0.50
CA PHE A 25 12.21 -6.71 -0.29
C PHE A 25 13.12 -6.81 0.93
N LEU A 26 12.62 -7.39 2.02
CA LEU A 26 13.39 -7.59 3.25
C LEU A 26 14.59 -8.52 3.00
N ASP A 27 14.37 -9.63 2.30
CA ASP A 27 15.42 -10.58 1.93
C ASP A 27 16.44 -9.97 0.95
N ALA A 28 16.02 -9.02 0.13
CA ALA A 28 16.90 -8.25 -0.77
C ALA A 28 17.71 -7.15 -0.05
N GLY A 29 17.57 -7.01 1.27
CA GLY A 29 18.29 -6.01 2.07
C GLY A 29 17.72 -4.59 1.95
N VAL A 30 16.47 -4.44 1.52
CA VAL A 30 15.78 -3.14 1.52
C VAL A 30 15.56 -2.70 2.97
N LEU A 31 16.01 -1.48 3.30
CA LEU A 31 15.95 -0.94 4.66
C LEU A 31 14.62 -0.26 4.98
N GLU A 32 13.97 0.33 3.98
CA GLU A 32 12.71 1.05 4.12
C GLU A 32 11.72 0.63 3.02
N VAL A 33 10.43 0.55 3.35
CA VAL A 33 9.37 0.21 2.39
C VAL A 33 8.25 1.22 2.41
N HIS A 34 7.72 1.56 1.24
CA HIS A 34 6.57 2.43 1.05
C HIS A 34 5.37 1.61 0.54
N SER A 35 4.31 1.55 1.34
CA SER A 35 3.04 0.93 0.96
C SER A 35 1.88 1.89 1.19
N SER A 36 0.91 1.86 0.28
CA SER A 36 -0.36 2.55 0.51
C SER A 36 -1.23 1.85 1.55
N ALA A 37 -1.04 0.53 1.75
CA ALA A 37 -1.89 -0.33 2.58
C ALA A 37 -3.39 -0.07 2.38
N GLY A 38 -3.79 0.38 1.19
CA GLY A 38 -5.12 0.92 1.01
C GLY A 38 -6.14 -0.14 0.64
N ALA A 39 -7.39 0.15 0.98
CA ALA A 39 -8.59 -0.63 0.77
C ALA A 39 -9.74 0.30 0.35
N TRP A 40 -10.75 -0.27 -0.29
CA TRP A 40 -11.98 0.45 -0.65
C TRP A 40 -13.03 0.27 0.43
N GLN A 41 -13.57 1.39 0.91
CA GLN A 41 -14.67 1.41 1.87
C GLN A 41 -15.91 2.04 1.23
N ALA A 42 -17.02 1.30 1.25
CA ALA A 42 -18.30 1.79 0.76
C ALA A 42 -18.75 3.06 1.51
N SER A 43 -19.40 3.96 0.79
CA SER A 43 -20.02 5.16 1.33
C SER A 43 -21.22 4.80 2.21
N PRO A 44 -21.42 5.50 3.34
CA PRO A 44 -22.61 5.32 4.17
C PRO A 44 -23.87 5.96 3.56
N MET A 45 -23.78 6.57 2.37
CA MET A 45 -24.93 7.18 1.70
C MET A 45 -26.04 6.17 1.43
N ARG A 46 -27.22 6.48 1.95
CA ARG A 46 -28.43 5.65 1.80
C ARG A 46 -29.21 5.93 0.51
N TYR A 47 -29.15 7.17 0.04
CA TYR A 47 -29.71 7.57 -1.26
C TYR A 47 -28.57 7.83 -2.24
N ARG A 48 -28.76 7.43 -3.50
CA ARG A 48 -27.76 7.56 -4.56
C ARG A 48 -28.39 8.20 -5.78
N ASN A 49 -27.80 9.28 -6.27
CA ASN A 49 -28.18 9.85 -7.56
C ASN A 49 -27.39 9.12 -8.65
N GLN A 50 -28.06 8.20 -9.34
CA GLN A 50 -27.45 7.40 -10.40
C GLN A 50 -27.35 8.22 -11.70
N GLY A 51 -26.31 7.97 -12.51
CA GLY A 51 -26.12 8.64 -13.81
C GLY A 51 -25.36 9.96 -13.78
N LEU A 52 -24.81 10.34 -12.62
CA LEU A 52 -23.91 11.49 -12.48
C LEU A 52 -22.51 10.98 -12.11
N SER A 53 -21.51 11.37 -12.90
CA SER A 53 -20.08 11.09 -12.67
C SER A 53 -19.36 12.41 -12.43
N MET A 54 -18.62 12.49 -11.34
CA MET A 54 -17.70 13.60 -11.04
C MET A 54 -16.27 13.24 -11.43
N SER A 55 -15.98 11.95 -11.60
CA SER A 55 -14.72 11.43 -12.09
C SER A 55 -14.52 11.72 -13.59
N SER A 56 -13.26 11.89 -13.99
CA SER A 56 -12.86 11.89 -15.40
C SER A 56 -13.01 10.50 -16.05
N ASP A 57 -12.98 9.44 -15.24
CA ASP A 57 -13.38 8.10 -15.63
C ASP A 57 -14.88 7.92 -15.35
N ALA A 58 -15.68 7.86 -16.42
CA ALA A 58 -17.14 7.73 -16.35
C ALA A 58 -17.63 6.40 -15.74
N HIS A 59 -16.73 5.42 -15.56
CA HIS A 59 -17.02 4.13 -14.94
C HIS A 59 -16.48 4.01 -13.52
N ALA A 60 -15.88 5.07 -12.98
CA ALA A 60 -15.38 5.07 -11.61
C ALA A 60 -16.52 4.89 -10.60
N ASP A 61 -16.25 4.13 -9.54
CA ASP A 61 -17.18 4.02 -8.42
C ASP A 61 -17.18 5.31 -7.59
N GLU A 62 -18.23 6.11 -7.76
CA GLU A 62 -18.47 7.36 -7.04
C GLU A 62 -18.83 7.17 -5.55
N TYR A 63 -19.10 5.93 -5.13
CA TYR A 63 -19.61 5.63 -3.80
C TYR A 63 -18.61 4.86 -2.93
N SER A 64 -17.37 4.69 -3.37
CA SER A 64 -16.31 4.12 -2.54
C SER A 64 -15.24 5.13 -2.20
N ARG A 65 -14.67 5.01 -1.01
CA ARG A 65 -13.55 5.82 -0.53
C ARG A 65 -12.32 4.94 -0.43
N TYR A 66 -11.21 5.41 -0.99
CA TYR A 66 -9.93 4.76 -0.79
C TYR A 66 -9.37 5.18 0.58
N VAL A 67 -9.22 4.21 1.48
CA VAL A 67 -8.80 4.41 2.87
C VAL A 67 -7.61 3.52 3.19
N VAL A 68 -6.88 3.83 4.27
CA VAL A 68 -5.83 2.95 4.78
C VAL A 68 -6.46 1.82 5.59
N ASP A 69 -6.03 0.58 5.35
CA ASP A 69 -6.37 -0.59 6.16
C ASP A 69 -5.34 -0.77 7.29
N GLY A 70 -5.74 -0.44 8.52
CA GLY A 70 -4.88 -0.58 9.69
C GLY A 70 -4.48 -2.03 9.99
N ALA A 71 -5.31 -3.03 9.66
CA ALA A 71 -4.96 -4.43 9.85
C ALA A 71 -3.87 -4.86 8.86
N ALA A 72 -3.94 -4.38 7.61
CA ALA A 72 -2.87 -4.59 6.62
C ALA A 72 -1.55 -3.96 7.08
N VAL A 73 -1.58 -2.73 7.61
CA VAL A 73 -0.39 -2.07 8.19
C VAL A 73 0.18 -2.89 9.34
N ALA A 74 -0.66 -3.32 10.29
CA ALA A 74 -0.22 -4.13 11.43
C ALA A 74 0.39 -5.47 10.98
N LYS A 75 -0.23 -6.14 9.99
CA LYS A 75 0.30 -7.38 9.39
C LYS A 75 1.69 -7.16 8.80
N MET A 76 1.87 -6.11 8.00
CA MET A 76 3.17 -5.76 7.42
C MET A 76 4.21 -5.46 8.50
N LYS A 77 3.86 -4.68 9.52
CA LYS A 77 4.76 -4.38 10.65
C LYS A 77 5.20 -5.66 11.34
N GLY A 78 4.28 -6.58 11.64
CA GLY A 78 4.61 -7.86 12.26
C GLY A 78 5.49 -8.76 11.39
N ILE A 79 5.41 -8.67 10.06
CA ILE A 79 6.34 -9.36 9.16
C ILE A 79 7.75 -8.77 9.29
N ILE A 80 7.88 -7.43 9.32
CA ILE A 80 9.18 -6.75 9.50
C ILE A 80 9.81 -7.14 10.83
N GLU A 81 9.05 -7.11 11.93
CA GLU A 81 9.55 -7.48 13.26
C GLU A 81 10.03 -8.93 13.31
N ARG A 82 9.26 -9.86 12.74
CA ARG A 82 9.67 -11.28 12.66
C ARG A 82 10.88 -11.49 11.77
N HIS A 83 11.09 -10.67 10.76
CA HIS A 83 12.27 -10.74 9.90
C HIS A 83 13.51 -10.20 10.61
N GLN A 84 13.38 -9.09 11.35
CA GLN A 84 14.46 -8.52 12.18
C GLN A 84 14.88 -9.42 13.34
N ALA A 85 13.98 -10.27 13.83
CA ALA A 85 14.27 -11.22 14.90
C ALA A 85 14.99 -12.50 14.43
N LYS A 86 15.17 -12.69 13.10
CA LYS A 86 15.94 -13.80 12.53
C LYS A 86 17.42 -13.44 12.47
#